data_AF-A0A1Y3MWA0-F1
#
_entry.id   AF-A0A1Y3MWA0-F1
#
_cell.length_a   1.000
_cell.length_b   1.000
_cell.length_c   1.000
_cell.angle_alpha   90.00
_cell.angle_beta   90.00
_cell.angle_gamma   90.00
#
_symmetry.space_group_name_H-M   'P 1'
#
loop_
_entity.id
_entity.type
_entity.pdbx_description
1 polymer ?
#
loop_
_entity_poly.entity_id
_entity_poly.type
_entity_poly.pdbx_seq_one_letter_code
_entity_poly.pdbx_strand_id
1 'polypeptide(L)'
;MVSTLSISSVSGANSNIGSFLSIGDVKVSKNNLEKLKLNKDNELSISSIVSKTNKLKTFNSVIENSNDINTLRKNSQLSNSESNINNAETLSRNRTEDSLNKISRNNSVHSNSLHNISVEDHLHQKNGNKIYNGIINSIFQLNENTKPKKGAAKRKDSFKRNIRNVHKIFTEAIVIYPFFVIFTLFISILYKYLENKDTESDIIIQSDNGEWYYKCNLETFDIIYSSLELFILIIIMIKGRTVLLYEGVFKCTKYIVYSSSVGIVFGPLANMISYSFLNNQKYERVAFDTSLNLLGYFVLFLCCSWDKIYYVMKNTGNDPRVYFKLKKYKKCFKHNTYTCGCKLDQDEENPVPAMKKYIIFYKFCSEIFEVTNGKIKYISMNSKTNVVNEQNNNNNNNIDIKNNK
;
A
#
# COMPACT_ATOMS: atom_id res chain seq x y z
N MET A 1 33.12 -4.34 -44.66
CA MET A 1 32.78 -5.73 -44.25
C MET A 1 31.32 -5.73 -43.88
N VAL A 2 30.48 -6.04 -44.86
CA VAL A 2 29.02 -5.97 -44.80
C VAL A 2 28.54 -7.40 -45.00
N SER A 3 27.86 -7.94 -44.01
CA SER A 3 27.32 -9.30 -44.04
C SER A 3 25.86 -9.22 -44.45
N THR A 4 25.58 -9.38 -45.75
CA THR A 4 24.24 -9.54 -46.29
C THR A 4 23.75 -10.96 -46.03
N LEU A 5 22.75 -11.10 -45.16
CA LEU A 5 21.98 -12.33 -44.97
C LEU A 5 20.81 -12.33 -45.96
N SER A 6 20.97 -13.09 -47.04
CA SER A 6 19.93 -13.38 -48.01
C SER A 6 18.99 -14.47 -47.48
N ILE A 7 17.72 -14.14 -47.27
CA ILE A 7 16.66 -15.12 -47.03
C ILE A 7 16.03 -15.45 -48.39
N SER A 8 16.26 -16.68 -48.83
CA SER A 8 15.65 -17.27 -50.02
C SER A 8 14.15 -17.52 -49.80
N SER A 9 13.34 -16.96 -50.69
CA SER A 9 11.91 -17.20 -50.83
C SER A 9 11.65 -18.64 -51.29
N VAL A 10 10.77 -19.34 -50.56
CA VAL A 10 10.15 -20.59 -51.03
C VAL A 10 8.81 -20.22 -51.65
N SER A 11 8.78 -20.18 -52.97
CA SER A 11 7.58 -20.11 -53.79
C SER A 11 7.08 -21.53 -54.10
N GLY A 12 5.80 -21.80 -53.85
CA GLY A 12 5.06 -22.84 -54.56
C GLY A 12 4.15 -23.71 -53.69
N ALA A 13 2.86 -23.38 -53.65
CA ALA A 13 1.78 -24.36 -53.79
C ALA A 13 0.46 -23.64 -54.07
N ASN A 14 -0.12 -24.01 -55.21
CA ASN A 14 -1.37 -23.53 -55.77
C ASN A 14 -2.61 -23.93 -54.96
N SER A 15 -3.60 -23.04 -55.03
CA SER A 15 -5.06 -23.24 -55.05
C SER A 15 -5.65 -24.61 -54.69
N ASN A 16 -6.58 -24.63 -53.73
CA ASN A 16 -7.94 -25.11 -53.99
C ASN A 16 -8.94 -24.64 -52.94
N ILE A 17 -9.89 -23.84 -53.42
CA ILE A 17 -11.16 -23.50 -52.78
C ILE A 17 -12.10 -24.69 -52.97
N GLY A 18 -12.68 -25.19 -51.89
CA GLY A 18 -13.63 -26.30 -51.91
C GLY A 18 -14.40 -26.44 -50.59
N SER A 19 -15.51 -25.70 -50.50
CA SER A 19 -16.75 -26.02 -49.77
C SER A 19 -16.74 -27.21 -48.80
N PHE A 20 -16.92 -26.98 -47.49
CA PHE A 20 -17.61 -27.92 -46.61
C PHE A 20 -18.10 -27.21 -45.32
N LEU A 21 -19.34 -26.70 -45.38
CA LEU A 21 -20.15 -26.39 -44.20
C LEU A 21 -21.31 -27.38 -44.19
N SER A 22 -21.16 -28.47 -43.45
CA SER A 22 -22.28 -29.25 -42.92
C SER A 22 -22.04 -29.44 -41.43
N ILE A 23 -22.71 -28.63 -40.63
CA ILE A 23 -22.78 -28.79 -39.18
C ILE A 23 -23.68 -30.00 -38.93
N GLY A 24 -23.07 -31.13 -38.62
CA GLY A 24 -23.75 -32.33 -38.15
C GLY A 24 -23.97 -32.27 -36.64
N ASP A 25 -25.21 -32.51 -36.22
CA ASP A 25 -25.63 -32.63 -34.83
C ASP A 25 -24.86 -33.73 -34.08
N VAL A 26 -24.02 -33.33 -33.13
CA VAL A 26 -23.38 -34.27 -32.20
C VAL A 26 -24.29 -34.48 -30.99
N LYS A 27 -25.06 -35.58 -31.03
CA LYS A 27 -25.69 -36.17 -29.83
C LYS A 27 -24.61 -36.70 -28.90
N VAL A 28 -24.39 -36.00 -27.78
CA VAL A 28 -23.56 -36.51 -26.68
C VAL A 28 -24.32 -37.59 -25.92
N SER A 29 -23.82 -38.82 -26.02
CA SER A 29 -24.29 -40.01 -25.31
C SER A 29 -24.01 -39.90 -23.80
N LYS A 30 -25.04 -40.17 -23.00
CA LYS A 30 -25.11 -40.02 -21.53
C LYS A 30 -24.63 -41.24 -20.75
N ASN A 31 -23.79 -42.09 -21.34
CA ASN A 31 -23.35 -43.34 -20.71
C ASN A 31 -21.84 -43.31 -20.47
N ASN A 32 -21.43 -42.84 -19.28
CA ASN A 32 -20.18 -43.24 -18.60
C ASN A 32 -20.03 -42.64 -17.18
N LEU A 33 -21.09 -42.05 -16.60
CA LEU A 33 -21.05 -41.48 -15.25
C LEU A 33 -21.55 -42.46 -14.18
N GLU A 34 -21.09 -43.72 -14.22
CA GLU A 34 -21.47 -44.71 -13.20
C GLU A 34 -20.38 -45.77 -12.95
N LYS A 35 -19.11 -45.36 -12.88
CA LYS A 35 -18.02 -46.19 -12.35
C LYS A 35 -16.96 -45.31 -11.71
N LEU A 36 -17.21 -44.85 -10.49
CA LEU A 36 -16.18 -44.41 -9.53
C LEU A 36 -16.84 -44.30 -8.14
N LYS A 37 -17.16 -45.46 -7.57
CA LYS A 37 -17.31 -45.66 -6.12
C LYS A 37 -16.05 -46.39 -5.62
N LEU A 38 -15.57 -45.96 -4.46
CA LEU A 38 -14.54 -46.55 -3.59
C LEU A 38 -13.07 -46.38 -4.00
N ASN A 39 -12.37 -45.46 -3.31
CA ASN A 39 -11.27 -45.87 -2.43
C ASN A 39 -11.02 -44.80 -1.35
N LYS A 40 -11.66 -45.02 -0.19
CA LYS A 40 -11.22 -44.48 1.10
C LYS A 40 -10.20 -45.50 1.59
N ASP A 41 -8.95 -45.07 1.72
CA ASP A 41 -7.89 -45.60 2.60
C ASP A 41 -6.54 -45.26 1.98
N ASN A 42 -5.91 -44.20 2.51
CA ASN A 42 -4.47 -43.98 2.46
C ASN A 42 -4.15 -42.81 3.41
N GLU A 43 -4.03 -43.14 4.70
CA GLU A 43 -3.29 -42.34 5.66
C GLU A 43 -1.81 -42.34 5.26
N LEU A 44 -1.34 -41.22 4.70
CA LEU A 44 0.08 -40.99 4.46
C LEU A 44 0.66 -40.17 5.60
N SER A 45 1.53 -40.82 6.36
CA SER A 45 2.19 -40.38 7.58
C SER A 45 3.01 -39.09 7.42
N ILE A 46 2.67 -38.07 8.22
CA ILE A 46 3.34 -36.78 8.39
C ILE A 46 4.55 -36.92 9.36
N SER A 47 5.44 -37.88 9.11
CA SER A 47 6.63 -38.12 9.96
C SER A 47 7.96 -37.78 9.29
N SER A 48 7.98 -37.52 7.97
CA SER A 48 9.21 -37.25 7.21
C SER A 48 9.56 -35.76 7.03
N ILE A 49 8.69 -34.84 7.45
CA ILE A 49 8.92 -33.38 7.33
C ILE A 49 9.53 -32.77 8.61
N VAL A 50 9.36 -33.43 9.77
CA VAL A 50 9.84 -32.92 11.08
C VAL A 50 11.34 -33.17 11.32
N SER A 51 12.00 -34.05 10.55
CA SER A 51 13.44 -34.30 10.70
C SER A 51 14.35 -33.29 9.98
N LYS A 52 13.81 -32.49 9.05
CA LYS A 52 14.58 -31.44 8.33
C LYS A 52 14.64 -30.10 9.08
N THR A 53 13.73 -29.84 10.01
CA THR A 53 13.69 -28.58 10.78
C THR A 53 14.66 -28.55 11.96
N ASN A 54 15.18 -29.69 12.42
CA ASN A 54 16.18 -29.74 13.49
C ASN A 54 17.63 -29.51 13.02
N LYS A 55 17.89 -29.53 11.70
CA LYS A 55 19.23 -29.19 11.14
C LYS A 55 19.47 -27.68 10.94
N LEU A 56 18.45 -26.83 11.10
CA LEU A 56 18.59 -25.38 10.96
C LEU A 56 18.90 -24.65 12.29
N LYS A 57 18.78 -25.31 13.44
CA LYS A 57 19.10 -24.72 14.76
C LYS A 57 20.60 -24.69 15.06
N THR A 58 21.43 -25.41 14.31
CA THR A 58 22.88 -25.50 14.54
C THR A 58 23.69 -24.42 13.80
N PHE A 59 23.05 -23.56 13.01
CA PHE A 59 23.75 -22.49 12.26
C PHE A 59 23.73 -21.13 12.97
N ASN A 60 22.93 -20.95 14.02
CA ASN A 60 22.82 -19.68 14.76
C ASN A 60 23.77 -19.57 15.96
N SER A 61 24.53 -20.61 16.30
CA SER A 61 25.53 -20.56 17.39
C SER A 61 26.96 -20.27 16.91
N VAL A 62 27.15 -19.93 15.63
CA VAL A 62 28.47 -19.66 15.02
C VAL A 62 28.70 -18.17 14.74
N ILE A 63 27.70 -17.31 14.99
CA ILE A 63 27.77 -15.86 14.68
C ILE A 63 27.93 -14.98 15.94
N GLU A 64 28.16 -15.56 17.13
CA GLU A 64 28.37 -14.79 18.38
C GLU A 64 29.84 -14.62 18.79
N ASN A 65 30.82 -14.94 17.94
CA ASN A 65 32.24 -14.66 18.21
C ASN A 65 32.88 -13.78 17.13
N SER A 66 32.60 -12.47 17.19
CA SER A 66 33.48 -11.44 16.63
C SER A 66 33.25 -10.10 17.33
N ASN A 67 33.60 -10.04 18.61
CA ASN A 67 33.91 -8.79 19.29
C ASN A 67 35.40 -8.55 19.13
N ASP A 68 35.78 -7.75 18.14
CA ASP A 68 37.01 -6.96 18.13
C ASP A 68 36.95 -6.02 16.93
N ILE A 69 36.92 -4.71 17.20
CA ILE A 69 37.50 -3.60 16.42
C ILE A 69 37.01 -2.30 17.10
N ASN A 70 37.76 -1.91 18.12
CA ASN A 70 37.79 -0.57 18.70
C ASN A 70 39.17 0.02 18.37
N THR A 71 39.36 0.61 17.19
CA THR A 71 40.49 1.53 16.92
C THR A 71 40.30 2.18 15.56
N LEU A 72 39.87 3.46 15.54
CA LEU A 72 40.29 4.52 14.60
C LEU A 72 39.33 5.71 14.71
N ARG A 73 39.57 6.53 15.74
CA ARG A 73 39.03 7.89 15.82
C ARG A 73 40.18 8.84 16.10
N LYS A 74 40.77 9.38 15.03
CA LYS A 74 41.66 10.54 15.10
C LYS A 74 41.48 11.42 13.85
N ASN A 75 41.34 12.71 14.14
CA ASN A 75 41.77 13.86 13.37
C ASN A 75 40.88 14.37 12.22
N SER A 76 40.11 15.41 12.54
CA SER A 76 40.10 16.65 11.74
C SER A 76 39.72 17.84 12.63
N GLN A 77 40.73 18.41 13.29
CA GLN A 77 40.74 19.81 13.74
C GLN A 77 41.29 20.68 12.61
N LEU A 78 40.60 21.77 12.30
CA LEU A 78 41.04 23.10 11.83
C LEU A 78 39.72 23.80 11.37
N SER A 79 39.39 25.04 11.66
CA SER A 79 40.18 26.19 12.11
C SER A 79 39.28 27.26 12.75
N ASN A 80 39.86 27.87 13.78
CA ASN A 80 39.58 29.13 14.47
C ASN A 80 38.75 30.21 13.75
N SER A 81 37.86 30.84 14.53
CA SER A 81 37.79 32.30 14.61
C SER A 81 37.38 32.70 16.04
N GLU A 82 38.32 33.35 16.73
CA GLU A 82 38.17 33.96 18.05
C GLU A 82 37.29 35.22 17.99
N SER A 83 36.47 35.43 19.02
CA SER A 83 36.24 36.78 19.54
C SER A 83 35.93 36.74 21.04
N ASN A 84 36.96 37.18 21.76
CA ASN A 84 37.04 37.64 23.14
C ASN A 84 35.77 38.31 23.70
N ILE A 85 35.32 37.86 24.88
CA ILE A 85 34.87 38.74 25.97
C ILE A 85 35.32 38.12 27.31
N ASN A 86 36.18 38.85 28.02
CA ASN A 86 36.73 38.53 29.33
C ASN A 86 35.95 39.26 30.45
N ASN A 87 35.88 38.57 31.61
CA ASN A 87 35.87 39.08 33.00
C ASN A 87 34.64 39.90 33.44
N ALA A 88 34.11 39.86 34.67
CA ALA A 88 34.44 39.29 35.98
C ALA A 88 33.07 39.08 36.70
N GLU A 89 32.86 38.25 37.71
CA GLU A 89 33.27 38.46 39.10
C GLU A 89 32.89 37.23 39.96
N THR A 90 33.78 36.95 40.90
CA THR A 90 33.72 36.09 42.09
C THR A 90 32.50 36.31 42.99
N LEU A 91 31.92 35.24 43.57
CA LEU A 91 31.75 35.09 45.03
C LEU A 91 31.19 33.71 45.46
N SER A 92 31.98 33.02 46.30
CA SER A 92 31.61 32.20 47.48
C SER A 92 30.31 31.36 47.53
N ARG A 93 30.43 30.04 47.78
CA ARG A 93 30.18 29.44 49.11
C ARG A 93 30.39 27.92 49.14
N ASN A 94 31.24 27.50 50.07
CA ASN A 94 31.39 26.14 50.57
C ASN A 94 30.15 25.69 51.37
N ARG A 95 29.78 24.41 51.26
CA ARG A 95 29.16 23.58 52.33
C ARG A 95 29.20 22.10 51.90
N THR A 96 30.22 21.38 52.35
CA THR A 96 30.17 20.32 53.39
C THR A 96 29.52 19.02 52.93
N GLU A 97 30.38 18.06 52.59
CA GLU A 97 30.23 16.66 53.00
C GLU A 97 29.96 16.62 54.52
N ASP A 98 28.99 15.84 54.98
CA ASP A 98 29.26 14.52 55.58
C ASP A 98 28.00 13.95 56.26
N SER A 99 28.03 12.63 56.46
CA SER A 99 27.21 11.80 57.38
C SER A 99 25.88 11.16 56.89
N LEU A 100 26.00 9.85 56.61
CA LEU A 100 25.34 8.73 57.30
C LEU A 100 23.84 8.84 57.68
N ASN A 101 23.00 7.96 57.11
CA ASN A 101 22.44 6.81 57.84
C ASN A 101 21.34 6.04 57.05
N LYS A 102 21.69 4.82 56.66
CA LYS A 102 21.04 3.56 57.09
C LYS A 102 19.56 3.63 57.50
N ILE A 103 18.65 3.29 56.59
CA ILE A 103 17.34 2.71 56.95
C ILE A 103 17.01 1.55 55.99
N SER A 104 16.90 0.36 56.57
CA SER A 104 16.31 -0.85 55.99
C SER A 104 14.84 -0.66 55.64
N ARG A 105 14.34 -1.33 54.60
CA ARG A 105 13.18 -2.25 54.72
C ARG A 105 12.81 -2.87 53.38
N ASN A 106 12.84 -4.20 53.40
CA ASN A 106 12.01 -5.16 52.68
C ASN A 106 10.89 -4.57 51.81
N ASN A 107 10.93 -4.90 50.51
CA ASN A 107 9.74 -5.25 49.76
C ASN A 107 10.14 -6.21 48.63
N SER A 108 9.90 -7.50 48.86
CA SER A 108 9.89 -8.53 47.84
C SER A 108 8.75 -8.24 46.86
N VAL A 109 9.07 -7.58 45.75
CA VAL A 109 8.13 -7.41 44.65
C VAL A 109 8.05 -8.74 43.90
N HIS A 110 6.91 -9.39 44.08
CA HIS A 110 6.47 -10.56 43.35
C HIS A 110 6.50 -10.26 41.83
N SER A 111 7.53 -10.77 41.15
CA SER A 111 7.63 -10.73 39.70
C SER A 111 6.60 -11.69 39.11
N ASN A 112 5.40 -11.17 38.82
CA ASN A 112 4.41 -11.88 38.03
C ASN A 112 5.02 -12.17 36.65
N SER A 113 5.25 -13.46 36.39
CA SER A 113 5.67 -13.97 35.11
C SER A 113 4.67 -13.54 34.04
N LEU A 114 5.15 -12.77 33.07
CA LEU A 114 4.50 -12.57 31.78
C LEU A 114 4.45 -13.92 31.06
N HIS A 115 3.38 -14.66 31.33
CA HIS A 115 3.02 -15.84 30.58
C HIS A 115 2.68 -15.38 29.16
N ASN A 116 3.50 -15.80 28.19
CA ASN A 116 3.23 -15.64 26.77
C ASN A 116 1.94 -16.39 26.45
N ILE A 117 0.85 -15.64 26.32
CA ILE A 117 -0.43 -16.12 25.82
C ILE A 117 -0.32 -16.09 24.29
N SER A 118 0.14 -17.20 23.71
CA SER A 118 -0.09 -17.49 22.29
C SER A 118 -1.55 -17.95 22.13
N VAL A 119 -2.46 -16.99 22.01
CA VAL A 119 -3.87 -17.22 21.66
C VAL A 119 -4.12 -16.49 20.35
N GLU A 120 -3.75 -17.16 19.27
CA GLU A 120 -4.07 -16.85 17.87
C GLU A 120 -4.15 -18.25 17.25
N ASP A 121 -5.31 -18.81 16.88
CA ASP A 121 -6.11 -18.34 15.75
C ASP A 121 -7.62 -18.73 15.78
N HIS A 122 -8.14 -19.36 16.84
CA HIS A 122 -9.49 -19.98 16.79
C HIS A 122 -10.69 -19.13 17.28
N LEU A 123 -10.51 -17.86 17.67
CA LEU A 123 -11.60 -17.01 18.20
C LEU A 123 -12.11 -15.91 17.24
N HIS A 124 -11.72 -15.96 15.97
CA HIS A 124 -11.78 -14.77 15.12
C HIS A 124 -13.15 -14.38 14.54
N GLN A 125 -14.18 -15.23 14.57
CA GLN A 125 -15.41 -14.94 13.81
C GLN A 125 -16.57 -14.35 14.62
N LYS A 126 -16.67 -14.57 15.94
CA LYS A 126 -17.75 -14.01 16.77
C LYS A 126 -17.35 -12.77 17.59
N ASN A 127 -16.05 -12.46 17.69
CA ASN A 127 -15.53 -11.34 18.48
C ASN A 127 -15.08 -10.11 17.68
N GLY A 128 -15.10 -10.15 16.34
CA GLY A 128 -14.66 -9.03 15.49
C GLY A 128 -15.40 -7.72 15.80
N ASN A 129 -16.73 -7.77 15.95
CA ASN A 129 -17.53 -6.59 16.28
C ASN A 129 -17.21 -6.01 17.67
N LYS A 130 -16.88 -6.85 18.66
CA LYS A 130 -16.48 -6.37 20.00
C LYS A 130 -15.13 -5.68 19.98
N ILE A 131 -14.17 -6.19 19.19
CA ILE A 131 -12.83 -5.60 19.05
C ILE A 131 -12.92 -4.22 18.38
N TYR A 132 -13.65 -4.11 17.27
CA TYR A 132 -13.89 -2.81 16.62
C TYR A 132 -14.56 -1.82 17.58
N ASN A 133 -15.54 -2.28 18.36
CA ASN A 133 -16.21 -1.44 19.33
C ASN A 133 -15.29 -0.90 20.42
N GLY A 134 -14.40 -1.74 20.96
CA GLY A 134 -13.40 -1.31 21.94
C GLY A 134 -12.40 -0.30 21.38
N ILE A 135 -11.97 -0.47 20.13
CA ILE A 135 -10.98 0.41 19.51
C ILE A 135 -11.57 1.77 19.22
N ILE A 136 -12.77 1.84 18.64
CA ILE A 136 -13.42 3.12 18.36
C ILE A 136 -13.68 3.87 19.68
N ASN A 137 -14.14 3.19 20.74
CA ASN A 137 -14.25 3.78 22.08
C ASN A 137 -12.93 4.38 22.56
N SER A 138 -11.82 3.66 22.38
CA SER A 138 -10.49 4.14 22.80
C SER A 138 -9.97 5.33 21.97
N ILE A 139 -10.48 5.53 20.75
CA ILE A 139 -10.16 6.70 19.91
C ILE A 139 -10.95 7.91 20.39
N PHE A 140 -12.23 7.73 20.71
CA PHE A 140 -13.07 8.80 21.25
C PHE A 140 -12.63 9.24 22.65
N GLN A 141 -12.28 8.30 23.53
CA GLN A 141 -11.83 8.60 24.90
C GLN A 141 -10.52 9.40 24.94
N LEU A 142 -9.60 9.21 23.99
CA LEU A 142 -8.36 10.01 23.91
C LEU A 142 -8.63 11.51 23.68
N ASN A 143 -9.82 11.87 23.19
CA ASN A 143 -10.18 13.23 22.84
C ASN A 143 -11.06 13.93 23.91
N GLU A 144 -11.59 13.19 24.90
CA GLU A 144 -12.58 13.70 25.87
C GLU A 144 -11.96 14.27 27.17
N ASN A 145 -10.68 14.03 27.45
CA ASN A 145 -10.02 14.57 28.66
C ASN A 145 -9.85 16.11 28.65
N THR A 146 -10.31 16.80 27.61
CA THR A 146 -10.43 18.27 27.60
C THR A 146 -11.86 18.67 27.89
N LYS A 147 -12.09 19.41 28.99
CA LYS A 147 -13.40 19.89 29.50
C LYS A 147 -14.46 20.10 28.39
N PRO A 148 -15.71 19.64 28.60
CA PRO A 148 -16.78 19.69 27.60
C PRO A 148 -17.17 21.14 27.29
N LYS A 149 -16.49 21.74 26.32
CA LYS A 149 -16.94 22.99 25.70
C LYS A 149 -18.06 22.64 24.71
N LYS A 150 -19.00 23.57 24.52
CA LYS A 150 -20.16 23.52 23.57
C LYS A 150 -19.83 23.11 22.11
N GLY A 151 -18.57 22.81 21.76
CA GLY A 151 -18.12 22.34 20.45
C GLY A 151 -18.06 20.82 20.25
N ALA A 152 -18.38 19.99 21.24
CA ALA A 152 -18.31 18.52 21.09
C ALA A 152 -19.27 17.98 20.02
N ALA A 153 -20.50 18.51 19.95
CA ALA A 153 -21.49 18.12 18.94
C ALA A 153 -20.99 18.38 17.50
N LYS A 154 -20.45 19.58 17.24
CA LYS A 154 -19.92 19.95 15.92
C LYS A 154 -18.78 19.04 15.42
N ARG A 155 -17.95 18.48 16.33
CA ARG A 155 -16.88 17.55 15.96
C ARG A 155 -17.42 16.16 15.57
N LYS A 156 -18.51 15.71 16.19
CA LYS A 156 -19.13 14.42 15.86
C LYS A 156 -19.69 14.43 14.44
N ASP A 157 -20.35 15.53 14.07
CA ASP A 157 -20.93 15.68 12.74
C ASP A 157 -19.86 15.74 11.65
N SER A 158 -18.73 16.42 11.90
CA SER A 158 -17.64 16.48 10.93
C SER A 158 -16.99 15.12 10.70
N PHE A 159 -16.80 14.31 11.74
CA PHE A 159 -16.26 12.96 11.63
C PHE A 159 -17.20 12.03 10.83
N LYS A 160 -18.50 12.04 11.16
CA LYS A 160 -19.52 11.27 10.43
C LYS A 160 -19.57 11.66 8.95
N ARG A 161 -19.47 12.95 8.65
CA ARG A 161 -19.40 13.48 7.29
C ARG A 161 -18.15 12.99 6.56
N ASN A 162 -17.00 12.96 7.22
CA ASN A 162 -15.76 12.47 6.61
C ASN A 162 -15.83 10.98 6.26
N ILE A 163 -16.32 10.13 7.16
CA ILE A 163 -16.51 8.69 6.85
C ILE A 163 -17.46 8.53 5.67
N ARG A 164 -18.54 9.33 5.61
CA ARG A 164 -19.51 9.27 4.50
C ARG A 164 -18.86 9.63 3.18
N ASN A 165 -18.04 10.67 3.17
CA ASN A 165 -17.34 11.10 1.98
C ASN A 165 -16.34 10.03 1.52
N VAL A 166 -15.58 9.42 2.44
CA VAL A 166 -14.65 8.33 2.13
C VAL A 166 -15.39 7.13 1.53
N HIS A 167 -16.46 6.67 2.18
CA HIS A 167 -17.27 5.55 1.69
C HIS A 167 -17.89 5.84 0.31
N LYS A 168 -18.38 7.08 0.11
CA LYS A 168 -18.89 7.53 -1.19
C LYS A 168 -17.79 7.46 -2.25
N ILE A 169 -16.61 8.00 -1.99
CA ILE A 169 -15.48 8.01 -2.94
C ILE A 169 -15.08 6.58 -3.33
N PHE A 170 -14.96 5.67 -2.36
CA PHE A 170 -14.61 4.28 -2.67
C PHE A 170 -15.73 3.57 -3.46
N THR A 171 -16.99 3.78 -3.08
CA THR A 171 -18.14 3.20 -3.80
C THR A 171 -18.18 3.71 -5.25
N GLU A 172 -17.97 5.01 -5.43
CA GLU A 172 -17.89 5.66 -6.73
C GLU A 172 -16.73 5.08 -7.57
N ALA A 173 -15.54 4.92 -6.99
CA ALA A 173 -14.41 4.29 -7.68
C ALA A 173 -14.69 2.84 -8.11
N ILE A 174 -15.32 2.04 -7.24
CA ILE A 174 -15.68 0.64 -7.52
C ILE A 174 -16.70 0.52 -8.67
N VAL A 175 -17.60 1.50 -8.82
CA VAL A 175 -18.61 1.50 -9.89
C VAL A 175 -18.06 2.10 -11.19
N ILE A 176 -17.34 3.22 -11.10
CA ILE A 176 -16.80 3.93 -12.26
C ILE A 176 -15.76 3.08 -12.99
N TYR A 177 -14.90 2.37 -12.27
CA TYR A 177 -13.79 1.65 -12.90
C TYR A 177 -14.25 0.53 -13.85
N PRO A 178 -15.14 -0.41 -13.46
CA PRO A 178 -15.69 -1.40 -14.39
C PRO A 178 -16.47 -0.75 -15.54
N PHE A 179 -17.21 0.32 -15.28
CA PHE A 179 -17.93 1.05 -16.32
C PHE A 179 -16.99 1.63 -17.37
N PHE A 180 -15.87 2.22 -16.93
CA PHE A 180 -14.81 2.70 -17.81
C PHE A 180 -14.20 1.57 -18.66
N VAL A 181 -13.95 0.39 -18.08
CA VAL A 181 -13.45 -0.78 -18.82
C VAL A 181 -14.48 -1.27 -19.86
N ILE A 182 -15.75 -1.37 -19.51
CA ILE A 182 -16.80 -1.78 -20.47
C ILE A 182 -16.94 -0.74 -21.59
N PHE A 183 -16.90 0.54 -21.25
CA PHE A 183 -17.01 1.64 -22.20
C PHE A 183 -15.84 1.63 -23.20
N THR A 184 -14.60 1.44 -22.72
CA THR A 184 -13.42 1.36 -23.60
C THR A 184 -13.51 0.15 -24.54
N LEU A 185 -13.91 -1.03 -24.05
CA LEU A 185 -14.15 -2.21 -24.89
C LEU A 185 -15.26 -1.96 -25.94
N PHE A 186 -16.35 -1.32 -25.54
CA PHE A 186 -17.45 -0.97 -26.44
C PHE A 186 -16.98 -0.03 -27.56
N ILE A 187 -16.20 1.00 -27.24
CA ILE A 187 -15.62 1.92 -28.23
C ILE A 187 -14.69 1.17 -29.19
N SER A 188 -13.83 0.27 -28.70
CA SER A 188 -12.96 -0.54 -29.56
C SER A 188 -13.75 -1.44 -30.52
N ILE A 189 -14.87 -2.04 -30.08
CA ILE A 189 -15.74 -2.86 -30.93
C ILE A 189 -16.47 -1.99 -31.96
N LEU A 190 -17.04 -0.86 -31.53
CA LEU A 190 -17.73 0.08 -32.40
C LEU A 190 -16.80 0.59 -33.51
N TYR A 191 -15.56 0.92 -33.14
CA TYR A 191 -14.54 1.37 -34.07
C TYR A 191 -14.25 0.31 -35.13
N LYS A 192 -13.97 -0.93 -34.71
CA LYS A 192 -13.75 -2.05 -35.63
C LYS A 192 -14.94 -2.29 -36.57
N TYR A 193 -16.16 -2.12 -36.09
CA TYR A 193 -17.36 -2.28 -36.91
C TYR A 193 -17.53 -1.17 -37.96
N LEU A 194 -17.20 0.07 -37.61
CA LEU A 194 -17.28 1.22 -38.53
C LEU A 194 -16.19 1.16 -39.61
N GLU A 195 -14.98 0.73 -39.24
CA GLU A 195 -13.82 0.65 -40.13
C GLU A 195 -13.93 -0.45 -41.18
N ASN A 196 -14.68 -1.53 -40.90
CA ASN A 196 -14.87 -2.66 -41.82
C ASN A 196 -15.64 -2.32 -43.12
N LYS A 197 -15.92 -1.03 -43.35
CA LYS A 197 -16.51 -0.50 -44.60
C LYS A 197 -15.48 0.08 -45.56
N ASP A 198 -14.24 0.28 -45.12
CA ASP A 198 -13.16 0.77 -45.97
C ASP A 198 -12.44 -0.41 -46.64
N THR A 199 -12.16 -0.27 -47.93
CA THR A 199 -11.60 -1.29 -48.84
C THR A 199 -10.22 -1.81 -48.39
N GLU A 200 -9.99 -3.13 -48.53
CA GLU A 200 -8.74 -3.85 -48.15
C GLU A 200 -7.43 -3.27 -48.71
N SER A 201 -7.49 -2.40 -49.72
CA SER A 201 -6.32 -1.85 -50.42
C SER A 201 -5.47 -0.89 -49.58
N ASP A 202 -6.01 -0.31 -48.51
CA ASP A 202 -5.37 0.82 -47.82
C ASP A 202 -4.58 0.41 -46.56
N ILE A 203 -4.54 -0.90 -46.24
CA ILE A 203 -3.99 -1.41 -44.98
C ILE A 203 -2.46 -1.58 -45.05
N ILE A 204 -1.90 -1.78 -46.25
CA ILE A 204 -0.47 -2.04 -46.45
C ILE A 204 0.19 -0.79 -47.04
N ILE A 205 1.12 -0.20 -46.29
CA ILE A 205 1.86 0.99 -46.71
C ILE A 205 3.35 0.64 -46.78
N GLN A 206 4.01 1.13 -47.83
CA GLN A 206 5.46 1.04 -47.96
C GLN A 206 6.11 2.27 -47.30
N SER A 207 7.08 2.02 -46.42
CA SER A 207 7.92 3.05 -45.78
C SER A 207 8.88 3.69 -46.79
N ASP A 208 9.47 4.83 -46.40
CA ASP A 208 10.54 5.49 -47.17
C ASP A 208 11.78 4.59 -47.36
N ASN A 209 11.98 3.61 -46.47
CA ASN A 209 13.05 2.63 -46.54
C ASN A 209 12.73 1.44 -47.47
N GLY A 210 11.53 1.41 -48.06
CA GLY A 210 11.05 0.33 -48.92
C GLY A 210 10.45 -0.86 -48.19
N GLU A 211 10.44 -0.86 -46.85
CA GLU A 211 9.81 -1.90 -46.03
C GLU A 211 8.28 -1.73 -46.01
N TRP A 212 7.54 -2.84 -46.06
CA TRP A 212 6.09 -2.85 -46.00
C TRP A 212 5.60 -3.06 -44.58
N TYR A 213 4.63 -2.26 -44.14
CA TYR A 213 3.98 -2.45 -42.84
C TYR A 213 2.46 -2.28 -42.91
N TYR A 214 1.78 -2.87 -41.93
CA TYR A 214 0.35 -2.68 -41.73
C TYR A 214 0.08 -1.34 -41.03
N LYS A 215 -0.77 -0.50 -41.62
CA LYS A 215 -1.28 0.71 -40.96
C LYS A 215 -2.39 0.31 -39.99
N CYS A 216 -2.13 0.45 -38.70
CA CYS A 216 -3.14 0.27 -37.67
C CYS A 216 -3.86 1.61 -37.46
N ASN A 217 -5.16 1.68 -37.74
CA ASN A 217 -5.92 2.93 -37.56
C ASN A 217 -6.18 3.26 -36.06
N LEU A 218 -5.92 2.32 -35.15
CA LEU A 218 -5.99 2.54 -33.69
C LEU A 218 -4.83 3.39 -33.12
N GLU A 219 -3.83 3.70 -33.94
CA GLU A 219 -2.65 4.48 -33.53
C GLU A 219 -3.01 5.86 -32.96
N THR A 220 -3.99 6.55 -33.57
CA THR A 220 -4.46 7.85 -33.07
C THR A 220 -5.09 7.73 -31.68
N PHE A 221 -5.82 6.64 -31.41
CA PHE A 221 -6.44 6.42 -30.10
C PHE A 221 -5.42 6.11 -29.03
N ASP A 222 -4.32 5.43 -29.38
CA ASP A 222 -3.25 5.13 -28.45
C ASP A 222 -2.60 6.42 -27.88
N ILE A 223 -2.43 7.44 -28.72
CA ILE A 223 -1.95 8.76 -28.30
C ILE A 223 -2.96 9.45 -27.37
N ILE A 224 -4.26 9.35 -27.68
CA ILE A 224 -5.34 9.91 -26.85
C ILE A 224 -5.33 9.23 -25.47
N TYR A 225 -5.21 7.91 -25.41
CA TYR A 225 -5.14 7.16 -24.16
C TYR A 225 -3.86 7.47 -23.39
N SER A 226 -2.71 7.56 -24.06
CA SER A 226 -1.44 8.00 -23.46
C SER A 226 -1.56 9.41 -22.86
N SER A 227 -2.24 10.33 -23.54
CA SER A 227 -2.51 11.68 -23.05
C SER A 227 -3.41 11.68 -21.80
N LEU A 228 -4.46 10.86 -21.82
CA LEU A 228 -5.37 10.71 -20.70
C LEU A 228 -4.66 10.08 -19.49
N GLU A 229 -3.83 9.07 -19.71
CA GLU A 229 -3.01 8.44 -18.68
C GLU A 229 -2.04 9.46 -18.06
N LEU A 230 -1.34 10.25 -18.88
CA LEU A 230 -0.46 11.32 -18.41
C LEU A 230 -1.20 12.29 -17.47
N PHE A 231 -2.40 12.72 -17.87
CA PHE A 231 -3.22 13.62 -17.05
C PHE A 231 -3.61 13.00 -15.71
N ILE A 232 -4.03 11.74 -15.70
CA ILE A 232 -4.36 11.01 -14.47
C ILE A 232 -3.14 10.90 -13.56
N LEU A 233 -1.97 10.54 -14.09
CA LEU A 233 -0.73 10.42 -13.31
C LEU A 233 -0.29 11.76 -12.72
N ILE A 234 -0.45 12.87 -13.45
CA ILE A 234 -0.19 14.22 -12.94
C ILE A 234 -1.12 14.54 -11.76
N ILE A 235 -2.41 14.22 -11.86
CA ILE A 235 -3.37 14.41 -10.76
C ILE A 235 -2.95 13.59 -9.52
N ILE A 236 -2.59 12.33 -9.71
CA ILE A 236 -2.12 11.44 -8.63
C ILE A 236 -0.88 12.04 -7.97
N MET A 237 0.07 12.54 -8.75
CA MET A 237 1.29 13.16 -8.23
C MET A 237 0.99 14.43 -7.41
N ILE A 238 0.13 15.33 -7.92
CA ILE A 238 -0.27 16.56 -7.21
C ILE A 238 -0.98 16.23 -5.90
N LYS A 239 -2.01 15.37 -5.94
CA LYS A 239 -2.78 15.00 -4.76
C LYS A 239 -1.94 14.20 -3.77
N GLY A 240 -1.14 13.26 -4.26
CA GLY A 240 -0.25 12.45 -3.44
C GLY A 240 0.77 13.30 -2.69
N ARG A 241 1.34 14.34 -3.32
CA ARG A 241 2.23 15.30 -2.64
C ARG A 241 1.53 15.98 -1.46
N THR A 242 0.29 16.44 -1.65
CA THR A 242 -0.50 17.01 -0.55
C THR A 242 -0.73 15.98 0.55
N VAL A 243 -1.01 14.72 0.19
CA VAL A 243 -1.23 13.65 1.17
C VAL A 243 0.02 13.39 2.01
N LEU A 244 1.23 13.46 1.43
CA LEU A 244 2.50 13.23 2.14
C LEU A 244 2.82 14.26 3.25
N LEU A 245 2.15 15.42 3.23
CA LEU A 245 2.27 16.44 4.26
C LEU A 245 1.47 16.10 5.52
N TYR A 246 0.44 15.25 5.43
CA TYR A 246 -0.35 14.86 6.59
C TYR A 246 0.38 13.83 7.44
N GLU A 247 0.03 13.85 8.73
CA GLU A 247 0.45 12.83 9.70
C GLU A 247 -0.54 11.67 9.70
N GLY A 248 -0.06 10.50 10.11
CA GLY A 248 -0.87 9.29 10.12
C GLY A 248 -1.14 8.74 8.71
N VAL A 249 -0.18 8.93 7.80
CA VAL A 249 -0.24 8.40 6.44
C VAL A 249 0.69 7.20 6.32
N PHE A 250 0.29 6.22 5.51
CA PHE A 250 1.13 5.08 5.18
C PHE A 250 2.34 5.51 4.36
N LYS A 251 3.52 4.98 4.68
CA LYS A 251 4.74 5.21 3.90
C LYS A 251 4.60 4.71 2.45
N CYS A 252 3.70 3.75 2.18
CA CYS A 252 3.42 3.31 0.81
C CYS A 252 2.95 4.45 -0.10
N THR A 253 2.26 5.47 0.42
CA THR A 253 1.85 6.64 -0.36
C THR A 253 3.05 7.38 -0.94
N LYS A 254 4.21 7.37 -0.24
CA LYS A 254 5.45 7.98 -0.74
C LYS A 254 5.94 7.25 -1.99
N TYR A 255 5.92 5.92 -1.94
CA TYR A 255 6.32 5.09 -3.08
C TYR A 255 5.34 5.22 -4.23
N ILE A 256 4.03 5.32 -3.98
CA ILE A 256 3.04 5.59 -5.04
C ILE A 256 3.37 6.89 -5.77
N VAL A 257 3.67 7.98 -5.05
CA VAL A 257 4.03 9.27 -5.67
C VAL A 257 5.30 9.16 -6.52
N TYR A 258 6.35 8.50 -6.02
CA TYR A 258 7.59 8.31 -6.77
C TYR A 258 7.40 7.40 -7.99
N SER A 259 6.66 6.31 -7.82
CA SER A 259 6.27 5.42 -8.91
C SER A 259 5.46 6.18 -9.95
N SER A 260 4.55 7.08 -9.58
CA SER A 260 3.84 7.91 -10.57
C SER A 260 4.78 8.80 -11.37
N SER A 261 5.82 9.37 -10.76
CA SER A 261 6.83 10.15 -11.51
C SER A 261 7.61 9.29 -12.50
N VAL A 262 8.04 8.09 -12.10
CA VAL A 262 8.68 7.11 -13.01
C VAL A 262 7.73 6.70 -14.13
N GLY A 263 6.47 6.41 -13.78
CA GLY A 263 5.43 6.03 -14.74
C GLY A 263 5.19 7.10 -15.79
N ILE A 264 5.17 8.39 -15.41
CA ILE A 264 5.06 9.50 -16.36
C ILE A 264 6.21 9.47 -17.38
N VAL A 265 7.45 9.33 -16.91
CA VAL A 265 8.65 9.41 -17.76
C VAL A 265 8.74 8.23 -18.72
N PHE A 266 8.56 7.00 -18.22
CA PHE A 266 8.74 5.77 -19.00
C PHE A 266 7.49 5.29 -19.74
N GLY A 267 6.31 5.80 -19.38
CA GLY A 267 5.03 5.46 -20.01
C GLY A 267 4.58 6.53 -21.01
N PRO A 268 3.57 7.34 -20.68
CA PRO A 268 2.91 8.17 -21.68
C PRO A 268 3.80 9.28 -22.27
N LEU A 269 4.77 9.81 -21.51
CA LEU A 269 5.69 10.81 -22.07
C LEU A 269 6.64 10.18 -23.10
N ALA A 270 7.16 8.98 -22.82
CA ALA A 270 7.98 8.23 -23.77
C ALA A 270 7.20 7.93 -25.05
N ASN A 271 5.95 7.45 -24.93
CA ASN A 271 5.08 7.19 -26.08
C ASN A 271 4.84 8.47 -26.92
N MET A 272 4.60 9.62 -26.29
CA MET A 272 4.44 10.89 -27.00
C MET A 272 5.70 11.32 -27.75
N ILE A 273 6.88 11.17 -27.12
CA ILE A 273 8.18 11.49 -27.73
C ILE A 273 8.41 10.56 -28.91
N SER A 274 8.25 9.26 -28.70
CA SER A 274 8.39 8.21 -29.71
C SER A 274 7.50 8.48 -30.92
N TYR A 275 6.22 8.79 -30.70
CA TYR A 275 5.31 9.19 -31.76
C TYR A 275 5.79 10.45 -32.51
N SER A 276 6.31 11.46 -31.81
CA SER A 276 6.75 12.72 -32.42
C SER A 276 8.03 12.57 -33.26
N PHE A 277 8.99 11.77 -32.80
CA PHE A 277 10.32 11.64 -33.43
C PHE A 277 10.44 10.47 -34.40
N LEU A 278 9.72 9.37 -34.16
CA LEU A 278 9.82 8.12 -34.92
C LEU A 278 8.57 7.86 -35.78
N ASN A 279 7.83 8.90 -36.15
CA ASN A 279 6.59 8.76 -36.94
C ASN A 279 6.81 8.02 -38.27
N ASN A 280 7.97 8.21 -38.89
CA ASN A 280 8.32 7.58 -40.17
C ASN A 280 8.97 6.19 -40.02
N GLN A 281 9.30 5.78 -38.79
CA GLN A 281 10.09 4.59 -38.45
C GLN A 281 9.30 3.70 -37.49
N LYS A 282 8.26 3.05 -38.02
CA LYS A 282 7.26 2.34 -37.19
C LYS A 282 7.86 1.20 -36.38
N TYR A 283 8.78 0.43 -36.98
CA TYR A 283 9.39 -0.70 -36.30
C TYR A 283 10.21 -0.22 -35.10
N GLU A 284 11.05 0.79 -35.32
CA GLU A 284 11.90 1.41 -34.30
C GLU A 284 11.05 2.03 -33.19
N ARG A 285 9.94 2.68 -33.55
CA ARG A 285 8.97 3.23 -32.60
C ARG A 285 8.40 2.16 -31.67
N VAL A 286 7.87 1.07 -32.23
CA VAL A 286 7.29 -0.04 -31.46
C VAL A 286 8.34 -0.70 -30.56
N ALA A 287 9.56 -0.92 -31.08
CA ALA A 287 10.65 -1.49 -30.31
C ALA A 287 11.08 -0.57 -29.15
N PHE A 288 11.16 0.74 -29.40
CA PHE A 288 11.49 1.76 -28.40
C PHE A 288 10.44 1.83 -27.30
N ASP A 289 9.16 1.94 -27.67
CA ASP A 289 8.04 2.01 -26.72
C ASP A 289 7.97 0.76 -25.86
N THR A 290 8.08 -0.42 -26.49
CA THR A 290 8.05 -1.70 -25.76
C THR A 290 9.21 -1.79 -24.77
N SER A 291 10.42 -1.40 -25.19
CA SER A 291 11.61 -1.47 -24.35
C SER A 291 11.54 -0.51 -23.16
N LEU A 292 11.11 0.74 -23.39
CA LEU A 292 10.95 1.72 -22.32
C LEU A 292 9.81 1.39 -21.36
N ASN A 293 8.67 0.90 -21.88
CA ASN A 293 7.56 0.47 -21.03
C ASN A 293 7.97 -0.73 -20.17
N LEU A 294 8.68 -1.71 -20.73
CA LEU A 294 9.19 -2.86 -19.97
C LEU A 294 10.14 -2.40 -18.85
N LEU A 295 11.07 -1.50 -19.16
CA LEU A 295 11.98 -0.92 -18.17
C LEU A 295 11.20 -0.13 -17.10
N GLY A 296 10.21 0.66 -17.51
CA GLY A 296 9.32 1.40 -16.63
C GLY A 296 8.58 0.49 -15.65
N TYR A 297 7.94 -0.57 -16.15
CA TYR A 297 7.24 -1.55 -15.30
C TYR A 297 8.19 -2.27 -14.34
N PHE A 298 9.40 -2.59 -14.77
CA PHE A 298 10.41 -3.18 -13.89
C PHE A 298 10.80 -2.22 -12.75
N VAL A 299 11.07 -0.94 -13.06
CA VAL A 299 11.37 0.08 -12.04
C VAL A 299 10.18 0.32 -11.11
N LEU A 300 8.95 0.38 -11.64
CA LEU A 300 7.73 0.49 -10.86
C LEU A 300 7.57 -0.69 -9.89
N PHE A 301 7.80 -1.91 -10.37
CA PHE A 301 7.76 -3.12 -9.55
C PHE A 301 8.77 -3.06 -8.41
N LEU A 302 10.01 -2.66 -8.69
CA LEU A 302 11.05 -2.49 -7.67
C LEU A 302 10.66 -1.42 -6.64
N CYS A 303 10.24 -0.22 -7.09
CA CYS A 303 9.83 0.87 -6.21
C CYS A 303 8.67 0.49 -5.28
N CYS A 304 7.69 -0.27 -5.76
CA CYS A 304 6.52 -0.67 -4.98
C CYS A 304 6.77 -1.88 -4.08
N SER A 305 7.58 -2.84 -4.53
CA SER A 305 7.72 -4.15 -3.87
C SER A 305 8.93 -4.25 -2.93
N TRP A 306 10.01 -3.51 -3.20
CA TRP A 306 11.28 -3.64 -2.48
C TRP A 306 11.13 -3.46 -0.97
N ASP A 307 10.39 -2.43 -0.54
CA ASP A 307 10.11 -2.14 0.87
C ASP A 307 9.41 -3.34 1.55
N LYS A 308 8.45 -3.97 0.85
CA LYS A 308 7.71 -5.12 1.38
C LYS A 308 8.59 -6.35 1.49
N ILE A 309 9.34 -6.67 0.43
CA ILE A 309 10.27 -7.80 0.41
C ILE A 309 11.29 -7.64 1.54
N TYR A 310 11.87 -6.46 1.69
CA TYR A 310 12.83 -6.14 2.74
C TYR A 310 12.28 -6.42 4.15
N TYR A 311 11.05 -5.96 4.46
CA TYR A 311 10.48 -6.18 5.80
C TYR A 311 9.99 -7.60 6.05
N VAL A 312 9.59 -8.32 5.00
CA VAL A 312 9.29 -9.75 5.09
C VAL A 312 10.57 -10.52 5.41
N MET A 313 11.66 -10.28 4.68
CA MET A 313 12.95 -10.92 4.93
C MET A 313 13.50 -10.63 6.34
N LYS A 314 13.29 -9.42 6.84
CA LYS A 314 13.71 -9.03 8.19
C LYS A 314 12.79 -9.55 9.31
N ASN A 315 11.68 -10.22 8.99
CA ASN A 315 10.63 -10.62 9.93
C ASN A 315 10.07 -9.45 10.77
N THR A 316 10.16 -8.21 10.27
CA THR A 316 9.58 -7.02 10.90
C THR A 316 8.24 -6.65 10.27
N GLY A 317 7.64 -7.59 9.53
CA GLY A 317 6.42 -7.41 8.76
C GLY A 317 5.22 -6.94 9.58
N ASN A 318 5.20 -7.24 10.89
CA ASN A 318 4.10 -6.94 11.81
C ASN A 318 4.28 -5.63 12.60
N ASP A 319 5.41 -4.93 12.45
CA ASP A 319 5.66 -3.69 13.20
C ASP A 319 5.00 -2.48 12.50
N PRO A 320 4.00 -1.81 13.10
CA PRO A 320 3.34 -0.67 12.48
C PRO A 320 4.26 0.55 12.28
N ARG A 321 5.36 0.68 13.05
CA ARG A 321 6.35 1.77 12.90
C ARG A 321 7.03 1.75 11.54
N VAL A 322 7.07 0.56 10.95
CA VAL A 322 7.65 0.32 9.64
C VAL A 322 6.80 0.96 8.55
N TYR A 323 5.47 0.87 8.64
CA TYR A 323 4.58 1.28 7.55
C TYR A 323 3.91 2.64 7.76
N PHE A 324 3.94 3.18 8.97
CA PHE A 324 3.13 4.35 9.32
C PHE A 324 4.02 5.53 9.74
N LYS A 325 3.77 6.71 9.19
CA LYS A 325 4.44 7.95 9.61
C LYS A 325 3.57 8.67 10.62
N LEU A 326 3.89 8.51 11.90
CA LEU A 326 3.25 9.24 12.99
C LEU A 326 4.34 9.88 13.83
N LYS A 327 4.32 11.22 13.91
CA LYS A 327 5.12 11.97 14.87
C LYS A 327 4.23 12.31 16.05
N LYS A 328 4.68 12.02 17.26
CA LYS A 328 4.05 12.53 18.47
C LYS A 328 4.81 13.77 18.92
N TYR A 329 4.09 14.81 19.28
CA TYR A 329 4.67 16.02 19.86
C TYR A 329 4.17 16.17 21.30
N LYS A 330 5.05 16.65 22.18
CA LYS A 330 4.68 17.05 23.53
C LYS A 330 3.71 18.24 23.45
N LYS A 331 2.82 18.36 24.45
CA LYS A 331 1.95 19.55 24.55
C LYS A 331 2.82 20.80 24.63
N CYS A 332 2.42 21.86 23.93
CA CYS A 332 3.02 23.16 24.10
C CYS A 332 2.83 23.64 25.54
N PHE A 333 3.91 23.94 26.26
CA PHE A 333 3.81 24.48 27.61
C PHE A 333 3.08 25.84 27.66
N LYS A 334 3.32 26.71 26.67
CA LYS A 334 2.73 28.06 26.64
C LYS A 334 1.22 28.06 26.40
N HIS A 335 0.75 27.24 25.47
CA HIS A 335 -0.66 27.24 25.04
C HIS A 335 -1.45 26.05 25.61
N ASN A 336 -0.77 25.06 26.21
CA ASN A 336 -1.34 23.79 26.64
C ASN A 336 -2.13 23.08 25.51
N THR A 337 -1.65 23.18 24.27
CA THR A 337 -2.23 22.54 23.08
C THR A 337 -1.19 21.75 22.31
N TYR A 338 -1.63 20.77 21.52
CA TYR A 338 -0.79 20.01 20.58
C TYR A 338 -0.69 20.67 19.19
N THR A 339 -1.40 21.77 18.97
CA THR A 339 -1.63 22.35 17.63
C THR A 339 -1.43 23.86 17.64
N CYS A 340 -0.32 24.33 18.21
CA CYS A 340 0.08 25.73 18.14
C CYS A 340 1.23 25.91 17.14
N GLY A 341 1.48 27.16 16.71
CA GLY A 341 2.62 27.49 15.83
C GLY A 341 3.99 27.45 16.52
N CYS A 342 4.07 27.00 17.78
CA CYS A 342 5.35 26.87 18.47
C CYS A 342 6.10 25.62 17.99
N LYS A 343 7.44 25.67 18.02
CA LYS A 343 8.27 24.48 17.85
C LYS A 343 8.00 23.54 19.03
N LEU A 344 7.39 22.38 18.76
CA LEU A 344 7.09 21.36 19.77
C LEU A 344 8.17 20.28 19.76
N ASP A 345 8.61 19.90 20.95
CA ASP A 345 9.52 18.77 21.10
C ASP A 345 8.79 17.46 20.78
N GLN A 346 9.50 16.53 20.14
CA GLN A 346 8.94 15.20 19.90
C GLN A 346 8.80 14.47 21.23
N ASP A 347 7.68 13.77 21.36
CA ASP A 347 7.43 12.94 22.53
C ASP A 347 8.13 11.58 22.35
N GLU A 348 8.80 11.11 23.39
CA GLU A 348 9.48 9.81 23.40
C GLU A 348 8.49 8.66 23.69
N GLU A 349 7.24 8.99 24.05
CA GLU A 349 6.20 8.00 24.23
C GLU A 349 6.05 7.07 23.03
N ASN A 350 5.92 5.77 23.31
CA ASN A 350 5.70 4.75 22.31
C ASN A 350 4.49 5.10 21.40
N PRO A 351 4.68 5.32 20.08
CA PRO A 351 3.60 5.69 19.17
C PRO A 351 2.77 4.48 18.70
N VAL A 352 3.23 3.24 18.95
CA VAL A 352 2.62 2.00 18.45
C VAL A 352 1.13 1.89 18.77
N PRO A 353 0.63 2.19 20.00
CA PRO A 353 -0.80 2.09 20.29
C PRO A 353 -1.65 3.04 19.44
N ALA A 354 -1.16 4.26 19.19
CA ALA A 354 -1.85 5.23 18.34
C ALA A 354 -1.84 4.77 16.87
N MET A 355 -0.70 4.28 16.37
CA MET A 355 -0.59 3.72 15.02
C MET A 355 -1.56 2.56 14.79
N LYS A 356 -1.65 1.61 15.74
CA LYS A 356 -2.61 0.49 15.66
C LYS A 356 -4.06 1.00 15.54
N LYS A 357 -4.44 1.99 16.35
CA LYS A 357 -5.77 2.62 16.28
C LYS A 357 -6.05 3.23 14.90
N TYR A 358 -5.08 3.94 14.33
CA TYR A 358 -5.22 4.48 12.97
C TYR A 358 -5.38 3.38 11.92
N ILE A 359 -4.57 2.32 11.97
CA ILE A 359 -4.66 1.20 11.02
C ILE A 359 -6.06 0.57 11.05
N ILE A 360 -6.59 0.32 12.24
CA ILE A 360 -7.95 -0.21 12.40
C ILE A 360 -8.98 0.78 11.85
N PHE A 361 -8.80 2.08 12.08
CA PHE A 361 -9.69 3.10 11.53
C PHE A 361 -9.66 3.15 10.00
N TYR A 362 -8.47 3.03 9.39
CA TYR A 362 -8.33 2.92 7.94
C TYR A 362 -9.07 1.70 7.41
N LYS A 363 -8.85 0.52 8.03
CA LYS A 363 -9.52 -0.72 7.67
C LYS A 363 -11.05 -0.56 7.72
N PHE A 364 -11.57 -0.05 8.83
CA PHE A 364 -12.99 0.23 9.02
C PHE A 364 -13.56 1.16 7.92
N CYS A 365 -12.84 2.23 7.58
CA CYS A 365 -13.26 3.14 6.53
C CYS A 365 -13.27 2.48 5.15
N SER A 366 -12.24 1.69 4.82
CA SER A 366 -12.06 1.04 3.52
C SER A 366 -12.91 -0.21 3.30
N GLU A 367 -13.43 -0.83 4.36
CA GLU A 367 -14.16 -2.09 4.27
C GLU A 367 -15.58 -1.86 3.72
N ILE A 368 -15.82 -2.22 2.46
CA ILE A 368 -17.13 -2.03 1.80
C ILE A 368 -17.95 -3.31 1.79
N PHE A 369 -17.28 -4.44 1.68
CA PHE A 369 -17.90 -5.76 1.61
C PHE A 369 -17.39 -6.62 2.75
N GLU A 370 -18.29 -7.38 3.36
CA GLU A 370 -18.01 -8.35 4.41
C GLU A 370 -18.38 -9.74 3.90
N VAL A 371 -17.46 -10.71 4.00
CA VAL A 371 -17.76 -12.10 3.65
C VAL A 371 -18.15 -12.84 4.92
N THR A 372 -19.42 -13.16 5.07
CA THR A 372 -19.95 -13.92 6.22
C THR A 372 -20.64 -15.19 5.72
N ASN A 373 -20.22 -16.36 6.22
CA ASN A 373 -20.79 -17.66 5.85
C ASN A 373 -20.85 -17.90 4.32
N GLY A 374 -19.77 -17.54 3.61
CA GLY A 374 -19.69 -17.67 2.14
C GLY A 374 -20.55 -16.67 1.35
N LYS A 375 -21.28 -15.77 2.01
CA LYS A 375 -22.07 -14.72 1.37
C LYS A 375 -21.34 -13.39 1.46
N ILE A 376 -21.26 -12.68 0.34
CA ILE A 376 -20.75 -11.30 0.28
C ILE A 376 -21.89 -10.36 0.68
N LYS A 377 -21.71 -9.62 1.77
CA LYS A 377 -22.66 -8.63 2.27
C LYS A 377 -22.07 -7.23 2.08
N TYR A 378 -22.84 -6.33 1.50
CA TYR A 378 -22.48 -4.92 1.44
C TYR A 378 -22.64 -4.25 2.82
N ILE A 379 -21.58 -3.62 3.31
CA ILE A 379 -21.61 -2.82 4.53
C ILE A 379 -22.13 -1.44 4.18
N SER A 380 -23.41 -1.19 4.49
CA SER A 380 -24.02 0.11 4.28
C SER A 380 -23.31 1.21 5.09
N MET A 381 -23.34 2.44 4.56
CA MET A 381 -22.86 3.60 5.30
C MET A 381 -23.60 3.76 6.64
N ASN A 382 -24.91 3.49 6.65
CA ASN A 382 -25.74 3.62 7.84
C ASN A 382 -25.28 2.65 8.94
N SER A 383 -24.95 1.40 8.59
CA SER A 383 -24.40 0.45 9.57
C SER A 383 -23.08 0.92 10.16
N LYS A 384 -22.18 1.52 9.37
CA LYS A 384 -20.95 2.12 9.91
C LYS A 384 -21.22 3.27 10.87
N THR A 385 -22.19 4.14 10.54
CA THR A 385 -22.53 5.26 11.44
C THR A 385 -23.26 4.82 12.70
N ASN A 386 -24.04 3.74 12.65
CA ASN A 386 -24.78 3.23 13.80
C ASN A 386 -23.82 2.67 14.85
N VAL A 387 -22.79 1.93 14.43
CA VAL A 387 -21.72 1.46 15.31
C VAL A 387 -21.07 2.63 16.07
N VAL A 388 -20.83 3.75 15.38
CA VAL A 388 -20.28 4.97 16.00
C VAL A 388 -21.29 5.63 16.97
N ASN A 389 -22.59 5.58 16.67
CA ASN A 389 -23.62 6.17 17.52
C ASN A 389 -23.90 5.34 18.79
N GLU A 390 -24.01 4.02 18.68
CA GLU A 390 -24.27 3.11 19.81
C GLU A 390 -23.19 3.22 20.90
N GLN A 391 -21.94 3.37 20.46
CA GLN A 391 -20.81 3.58 21.35
C GLN A 391 -20.89 4.89 22.14
N ASN A 392 -21.37 5.96 21.50
CA ASN A 392 -21.55 7.25 22.17
C ASN A 392 -22.63 7.17 23.26
N ASN A 393 -23.73 6.46 22.99
CA ASN A 393 -24.81 6.31 23.96
C ASN A 393 -24.34 5.51 25.19
N ASN A 394 -23.54 4.46 24.98
CA ASN A 394 -22.98 3.66 26.08
C ASN A 394 -22.00 4.46 26.97
N ASN A 395 -21.25 5.40 26.40
CA ASN A 395 -20.34 6.25 27.19
C ASN A 395 -21.09 7.27 28.04
N ASN A 396 -22.18 7.87 27.54
CA ASN A 396 -23.00 8.81 28.31
C ASN A 396 -23.64 8.12 29.53
N ASN A 397 -24.22 6.93 29.34
CA ASN A 397 -24.86 6.19 30.44
C ASN A 397 -23.86 5.83 31.57
N ASN A 398 -22.59 5.59 31.26
CA ASN A 398 -21.56 5.30 32.25
C ASN A 398 -21.10 6.54 33.06
N ILE A 399 -21.27 7.75 32.52
CA ILE A 399 -20.93 8.98 33.23
C ILE A 399 -22.01 9.30 34.27
N ASP A 400 -23.28 9.12 33.92
CA ASP A 400 -24.40 9.38 34.85
C ASP A 400 -24.37 8.44 36.07
N ILE A 401 -23.97 7.18 35.88
CA ILE A 401 -23.79 6.22 36.98
C ILE A 401 -22.66 6.64 37.94
N LYS A 402 -21.61 7.32 37.46
CA LYS A 402 -20.50 7.79 38.31
C LYS A 402 -20.82 9.05 39.10
N ASN A 403 -21.79 9.85 38.66
CA ASN A 403 -22.20 11.07 39.38
C ASN A 403 -23.25 10.81 40.47
N ASN A 404 -23.89 9.62 40.47
CA ASN A 404 -24.88 9.20 41.47
C ASN A 404 -24.29 8.28 42.57
N LYS A 405 -22.96 8.10 42.60
CA LYS A 405 -22.21 7.47 43.69
C LYS A 405 -21.29 8.50 44.30
#